data_AF-A0A9D6DPP6-F1
#
_entry.id   AF-A0A9D6DPP6-F1
#
_cell.length_a   1.000
_cell.length_b   1.000
_cell.length_c   1.000
_cell.angle_alpha   90.00
_cell.angle_beta   90.00
_cell.angle_gamma   90.00
#
_symmetry.space_group_name_H-M   'P 1'
#
loop_
_entity.id
_entity.type
_entity.pdbx_description
1 polymer ?
#
loop_
_entity_poly.entity_id
_entity_poly.type
_entity_poly.pdbx_seq_one_letter_code
_entity_poly.pdbx_strand_id
1 'polypeptide(L)'
;MSEGLDKKGIIKAISIALTAAILGIVVLGWQYNNLAKKQFPALEGKIEQNSAQDVLRRFLETRADIFLTERAVEQKSKGEFTLEEGIKYYEILKTDRLADGSYKFNVKVGNFIEIITITKILGSYYIDSIETAG
;
A
#
# COMPACT_ATOMS: atom_id res chain seq x y z
N MET A 1 49.44 45.01 8.73
CA MET A 1 50.14 43.71 8.66
C MET A 1 49.31 42.78 7.80
N SER A 2 49.73 42.60 6.55
CA SER A 2 49.11 41.64 5.63
C SER A 2 49.75 40.28 5.92
N GLU A 3 49.06 39.44 6.69
CA GLU A 3 49.40 38.03 6.75
C GLU A 3 49.11 37.44 5.37
N GLY A 4 50.17 37.26 4.58
CA GLY A 4 50.10 36.46 3.37
C GLY A 4 49.70 35.05 3.78
N LEU A 5 48.48 34.65 3.44
CA LEU A 5 48.03 33.27 3.53
C LEU A 5 49.04 32.39 2.78
N ASP A 6 49.87 31.67 3.55
CA ASP A 6 50.83 30.72 3.04
C ASP A 6 50.10 29.73 2.11
N LYS A 7 50.60 29.55 0.89
CA LYS A 7 49.98 28.66 -0.12
C LYS A 7 49.72 27.27 0.45
N LYS A 8 50.55 26.81 1.40
CA LYS A 8 50.34 25.55 2.13
C LYS A 8 49.08 25.56 3.01
N GLY A 9 48.78 26.68 3.66
CA GLY A 9 47.57 26.86 4.47
C GLY A 9 46.29 26.84 3.63
N ILE A 10 46.33 27.47 2.45
CA ILE A 10 45.21 27.47 1.50
C ILE A 10 44.94 26.06 0.97
N ILE A 11 45.98 25.32 0.56
CA ILE A 11 45.84 23.94 0.06
C ILE A 11 45.29 23.01 1.16
N LYS A 12 45.76 23.17 2.40
CA LYS A 12 45.28 22.39 3.55
C LYS A 12 43.80 22.68 3.83
N ALA A 13 43.39 23.94 3.81
CA ALA A 13 41.99 24.33 3.99
C ALA A 13 41.07 23.75 2.90
N ILE A 14 41.51 23.78 1.63
CA ILE A 14 40.77 23.19 0.51
C ILE A 14 40.62 21.67 0.69
N SER A 15 41.69 20.97 1.08
CA SER A 15 41.62 19.52 1.31
C SER A 15 40.65 19.13 2.44
N ILE A 16 40.61 19.92 3.52
CA ILE A 16 39.71 19.69 4.65
C ILE A 16 38.26 19.93 4.23
N ALA A 17 38.01 21.03 3.52
CA ALA A 17 36.68 21.34 2.99
C ALA A 17 36.17 20.26 2.02
N LEU A 18 37.04 19.76 1.13
CA LEU A 18 36.69 18.69 0.20
C LEU A 18 36.36 17.38 0.94
N THR A 19 37.15 17.03 1.94
CA THR A 19 36.93 15.83 2.75
C THR A 19 35.62 15.94 3.54
N ALA A 20 35.36 17.10 4.14
CA ALA A 20 34.11 17.37 4.86
C ALA A 20 32.90 17.30 3.93
N ALA A 21 33.00 17.82 2.69
CA ALA A 21 31.95 17.72 1.70
C ALA A 21 31.67 16.27 1.29
N ILE A 22 32.71 15.48 1.03
CA ILE A 22 32.58 14.05 0.68
C ILE A 22 31.94 13.28 1.84
N LEU A 23 32.40 13.50 3.07
CA LEU A 23 31.82 12.86 4.26
C LEU A 23 30.34 13.25 4.43
N GLY A 24 29.99 14.52 4.18
CA GLY A 24 28.60 14.97 4.17
C GLY A 24 27.74 14.23 3.15
N ILE A 25 28.23 14.10 1.91
CA ILE A 25 27.52 13.37 0.83
C ILE A 25 27.35 11.89 1.20
N VAL A 26 28.38 11.24 1.74
CA VAL A 26 28.32 9.82 2.15
C VAL A 26 27.30 9.60 3.25
N VAL A 27 27.28 10.46 4.28
CA VAL A 27 26.31 10.36 5.39
C VAL A 27 24.88 10.57 4.90
N LEU A 28 24.66 11.57 4.04
CA LEU A 28 23.34 11.83 3.46
C LEU A 28 22.87 10.65 2.58
N GLY A 29 23.77 10.08 1.77
CA GLY A 29 23.48 8.89 0.97
C GLY A 29 23.13 7.66 1.81
N TRP A 30 23.82 7.47 2.94
CA TRP A 30 23.52 6.39 3.88
C TRP A 30 22.16 6.58 4.55
N GLN A 31 21.84 7.80 5.00
CA GLN A 31 20.53 8.12 5.58
C GLN A 31 19.40 7.89 4.58
N TYR A 32 19.56 8.38 3.35
CA TYR A 32 18.58 8.18 2.28
C TYR A 32 18.36 6.70 1.99
N ASN A 33 19.42 5.90 1.86
CA ASN A 33 19.31 4.46 1.60
C ASN A 33 18.61 3.71 2.75
N ASN A 34 18.88 4.10 4.00
CA ASN A 34 18.29 3.46 5.18
C ASN A 34 16.80 3.82 5.32
N LEU A 35 16.43 5.07 5.01
CA LEU A 35 15.03 5.50 4.91
C LEU A 35 14.33 4.78 3.77
N ALA A 36 14.96 4.73 2.59
CA ALA A 36 14.37 4.14 1.40
C ALA A 36 14.06 2.65 1.57
N LYS A 37 14.98 1.91 2.19
CA LYS A 37 14.81 0.47 2.44
C LYS A 37 13.73 0.13 3.47
N LYS A 38 13.36 1.05 4.36
CA LYS A 38 12.45 0.76 5.48
C LYS A 38 11.10 1.44 5.35
N GLN A 39 11.07 2.70 4.94
CA GLN A 39 9.84 3.50 4.95
C GLN A 39 9.04 3.36 3.67
N PHE A 40 9.68 3.27 2.49
CA PHE A 40 8.94 3.12 1.23
C PHE A 40 8.15 1.80 1.17
N PRO A 41 8.70 0.62 1.50
CA PRO A 41 7.93 -0.63 1.44
C PRO A 41 6.76 -0.65 2.42
N ALA A 42 6.94 -0.04 3.61
CA ALA A 42 5.88 0.07 4.61
C ALA A 42 4.78 1.06 4.18
N LEU A 43 5.14 2.17 3.53
CA LEU A 43 4.18 3.10 2.94
C LEU A 43 3.43 2.47 1.77
N GLU A 44 4.14 1.81 0.86
CA GLU A 44 3.53 1.11 -0.28
C GLU A 44 2.52 0.07 0.22
N GLY A 45 2.88 -0.75 1.21
CA GLY A 45 1.95 -1.72 1.79
C GLY A 45 0.68 -1.08 2.38
N LYS A 46 0.82 0.09 3.03
CA LYS A 46 -0.34 0.85 3.55
C LYS A 46 -1.18 1.46 2.44
N ILE A 47 -0.55 1.99 1.39
CA ILE A 47 -1.26 2.59 0.25
C ILE A 47 -2.06 1.52 -0.49
N GLU A 48 -1.46 0.36 -0.75
CA GLU A 48 -2.11 -0.78 -1.40
C GLU A 48 -3.29 -1.29 -0.56
N GLN A 49 -3.10 -1.43 0.75
CA GLN A 49 -4.18 -1.85 1.66
C GLN A 49 -5.33 -0.84 1.68
N ASN A 50 -5.03 0.46 1.78
CA ASN A 50 -6.06 1.50 1.78
C ASN A 50 -6.82 1.52 0.44
N SER A 51 -6.14 1.29 -0.67
CA SER A 51 -6.76 1.24 -1.99
C SER A 51 -7.71 0.05 -2.12
N ALA A 52 -7.30 -1.13 -1.64
CA ALA A 52 -8.17 -2.31 -1.60
C ALA A 52 -9.38 -2.09 -0.67
N GLN A 53 -9.17 -1.48 0.49
CA GLN A 53 -10.23 -1.17 1.45
C GLN A 53 -11.21 -0.10 0.92
N ASP A 54 -10.74 0.85 0.12
CA ASP A 54 -11.60 1.84 -0.54
C ASP A 54 -12.51 1.21 -1.60
N VAL A 55 -11.97 0.26 -2.38
CA VAL A 55 -12.79 -0.53 -3.32
C VAL A 55 -13.80 -1.37 -2.56
N LEU A 56 -13.39 -2.04 -1.47
CA LEU A 56 -14.30 -2.79 -0.62
C LEU A 56 -15.47 -1.92 -0.14
N ARG A 57 -15.17 -0.75 0.43
CA ARG A 57 -16.20 0.18 0.93
C ARG A 57 -17.20 0.56 -0.17
N ARG A 58 -16.70 1.00 -1.32
CA ARG A 58 -17.57 1.41 -2.45
C ARG A 58 -18.41 0.24 -2.95
N PHE A 59 -17.84 -0.96 -2.99
CA PHE A 59 -18.56 -2.16 -3.34
C PHE A 59 -19.64 -2.50 -2.30
N LEU A 60 -19.36 -2.42 -0.99
CA LEU A 60 -20.36 -2.70 0.04
C LEU A 60 -21.51 -1.67 0.04
N GLU A 61 -21.22 -0.41 -0.27
CA GLU A 61 -22.20 0.68 -0.34
C GLU A 61 -23.11 0.58 -1.58
N THR A 62 -22.55 0.19 -2.73
CA THR A 62 -23.27 0.20 -4.02
C THR A 62 -23.73 -1.16 -4.49
N ARG A 63 -23.03 -2.22 -4.05
CA ARG A 63 -23.15 -3.61 -4.53
C ARG A 63 -23.19 -3.71 -6.06
N ALA A 64 -22.40 -2.86 -6.72
CA ALA A 64 -22.39 -2.75 -8.17
C ALA A 64 -21.43 -3.76 -8.83
N ASP A 65 -21.89 -4.38 -9.92
CA ASP A 65 -21.13 -5.38 -10.68
C ASP A 65 -19.82 -4.83 -11.28
N ILE A 66 -19.70 -3.51 -11.45
CA ILE A 66 -18.48 -2.86 -11.97
C ILE A 66 -17.23 -3.12 -11.13
N PHE A 67 -17.40 -3.50 -9.86
CA PHE A 67 -16.29 -3.82 -8.96
C PHE A 67 -15.91 -5.30 -9.00
N LEU A 68 -16.69 -6.13 -9.68
CA LEU A 68 -16.47 -7.57 -9.73
C LEU A 68 -15.52 -7.92 -10.87
N THR A 69 -14.68 -8.93 -10.64
CA THR A 69 -13.95 -9.63 -11.69
C THR A 69 -14.88 -10.57 -12.47
N GLU A 70 -14.41 -11.08 -13.61
CA GLU A 70 -15.11 -12.12 -14.38
C GLU A 70 -15.43 -13.35 -13.52
N ARG A 71 -14.49 -13.75 -12.65
CA ARG A 71 -14.67 -14.88 -11.72
C ARG A 71 -15.80 -14.61 -10.72
N ALA A 72 -15.80 -13.44 -10.08
CA ALA A 72 -16.87 -13.08 -9.15
C ALA A 72 -18.24 -12.99 -9.84
N VAL A 73 -18.29 -12.49 -11.07
CA VAL A 73 -19.52 -12.48 -11.89
C VAL A 73 -19.98 -13.91 -12.18
N GLU A 74 -19.06 -14.82 -12.50
CA GLU A 74 -19.38 -16.24 -12.71
C GLU A 74 -19.96 -16.87 -11.43
N GLN A 75 -19.35 -16.64 -10.26
CA GLN A 75 -19.85 -17.12 -8.97
C GLN A 75 -21.27 -16.60 -8.67
N LYS A 76 -21.51 -15.30 -8.91
CA LYS A 76 -22.84 -14.70 -8.80
C LYS A 76 -23.85 -15.40 -9.72
N SER A 77 -23.47 -15.66 -10.97
CA SER A 77 -24.35 -16.32 -11.95
C SER A 77 -24.70 -17.76 -11.57
N LYS A 78 -23.81 -18.45 -10.85
CA LYS A 78 -24.03 -19.79 -10.28
C LYS A 78 -24.82 -19.78 -8.98
N GLY A 79 -25.14 -18.60 -8.44
CA GLY A 79 -25.85 -18.45 -7.17
C GLY A 79 -25.00 -18.75 -5.94
N GLU A 80 -23.67 -18.70 -6.06
CA GLU A 80 -22.75 -18.92 -4.91
C GLU A 80 -22.83 -17.78 -3.89
N PHE A 81 -23.20 -16.58 -4.33
CA PHE A 81 -23.55 -15.45 -3.48
C PHE A 81 -24.60 -14.57 -4.15
N THR A 82 -25.29 -13.74 -3.34
CA THR A 82 -26.23 -12.72 -3.79
C THR A 82 -25.78 -11.34 -3.35
N LEU A 83 -26.09 -10.33 -4.16
CA LEU A 83 -25.85 -8.93 -3.82
C LEU A 83 -27.14 -8.36 -3.23
N GLU A 84 -27.24 -8.32 -1.91
CA GLU A 84 -28.35 -7.62 -1.26
C GLU A 84 -28.14 -6.11 -1.33
N GLU A 85 -29.13 -5.38 -1.82
CA GLU A 85 -29.07 -3.91 -1.88
C GLU A 85 -29.13 -3.29 -0.47
N GLY A 86 -28.38 -2.21 -0.25
CA GLY A 86 -28.58 -1.33 0.90
C GLY A 86 -27.92 -1.78 2.20
N ILE A 87 -26.73 -2.39 2.13
CA ILE A 87 -25.93 -2.71 3.32
C ILE A 87 -25.39 -1.43 3.94
N LYS A 88 -26.15 -0.90 4.90
CA LYS A 88 -25.82 0.34 5.63
C LYS A 88 -24.89 0.11 6.81
N TYR A 89 -24.80 -1.13 7.30
CA TYR A 89 -24.02 -1.49 8.47
C TYR A 89 -23.15 -2.69 8.15
N TYR A 90 -21.84 -2.43 8.03
CA TYR A 90 -20.82 -3.45 7.91
C TYR A 90 -19.67 -3.15 8.87
N GLU A 91 -18.97 -4.20 9.30
CA GLU A 91 -17.79 -4.10 10.14
C GLU A 91 -16.67 -4.97 9.55
N ILE A 92 -15.50 -4.39 9.31
CA ILE A 92 -14.33 -5.16 8.87
C ILE A 92 -13.71 -5.80 10.11
N LEU A 93 -13.90 -7.10 10.29
CA LEU A 93 -13.39 -7.87 11.42
C LEU A 93 -11.90 -8.20 11.27
N LYS A 94 -11.47 -8.49 10.03
CA LYS A 94 -10.10 -8.91 9.73
C LYS A 94 -9.69 -8.53 8.33
N THR A 95 -8.41 -8.22 8.16
CA THR A 95 -7.77 -8.04 6.85
C THR A 95 -6.47 -8.83 6.80
N ASP A 96 -6.36 -9.72 5.83
CA ASP A 96 -5.16 -10.51 5.57
C ASP A 96 -4.61 -10.16 4.18
N ARG A 97 -3.28 -9.96 4.08
CA ARG A 97 -2.60 -9.86 2.79
C ARG A 97 -2.19 -11.25 2.32
N LEU A 98 -2.57 -11.61 1.09
CA LEU A 98 -2.23 -12.87 0.45
C LEU A 98 -0.87 -12.81 -0.27
N ALA A 99 -0.29 -13.97 -0.55
CA ALA A 99 1.06 -14.07 -1.12
C ALA A 99 1.18 -13.50 -2.55
N ASP A 100 0.08 -13.48 -3.29
CA ASP A 100 -0.07 -12.93 -4.63
C ASP A 100 -0.30 -11.40 -4.65
N GLY A 101 -0.34 -10.75 -3.48
CA GLY A 101 -0.65 -9.33 -3.35
C GLY A 101 -2.14 -9.01 -3.28
N SER A 102 -3.01 -10.02 -3.33
CA SER A 102 -4.45 -9.87 -3.06
C SER A 102 -4.70 -9.62 -1.58
N TYR A 103 -5.87 -9.10 -1.25
CA TYR A 103 -6.33 -8.86 0.11
C TYR A 103 -7.58 -9.67 0.40
N LYS A 104 -7.64 -10.25 1.59
CA LYS A 104 -8.83 -10.95 2.09
C LYS A 104 -9.41 -10.18 3.25
N PHE A 105 -10.70 -9.88 3.17
CA PHE A 105 -11.43 -9.16 4.19
C PHE A 105 -12.51 -10.06 4.77
N ASN A 106 -12.53 -10.19 6.09
CA ASN A 106 -13.67 -10.77 6.79
C ASN A 106 -14.56 -9.62 7.20
N VAL A 107 -15.72 -9.51 6.58
CA VAL A 107 -16.65 -8.41 6.76
C VAL A 107 -17.92 -8.95 7.39
N LYS A 108 -18.28 -8.44 8.56
CA LYS A 108 -19.60 -8.68 9.13
C LYS A 108 -20.61 -7.79 8.43
N VAL A 109 -21.64 -8.40 7.86
CA VAL A 109 -22.74 -7.74 7.16
C VAL A 109 -24.03 -8.18 7.84
N GLY A 110 -24.62 -7.28 8.65
CA GLY A 110 -25.75 -7.66 9.50
C GLY A 110 -25.42 -8.83 10.45
N ASN A 111 -26.05 -9.99 10.21
CA ASN A 111 -25.88 -11.20 11.00
C ASN A 111 -24.91 -12.22 10.38
N PHE A 112 -24.40 -11.96 9.18
CA PHE A 112 -23.58 -12.88 8.42
C PHE A 112 -22.15 -12.36 8.32
N ILE A 113 -21.20 -13.25 8.01
CA ILE A 113 -19.82 -12.88 7.74
C ILE A 113 -19.53 -13.18 6.27
N GLU A 114 -19.20 -12.16 5.49
CA GLU A 114 -18.70 -12.30 4.14
C GLU A 114 -17.17 -12.32 4.16
N ILE A 115 -16.58 -13.34 3.54
CA ILE A 115 -15.15 -13.40 3.25
C ILE A 115 -14.99 -12.91 1.82
N ILE A 116 -14.40 -11.71 1.68
CA ILE A 116 -14.28 -11.02 0.40
C ILE A 116 -12.81 -10.98 0.00
N THR A 117 -12.49 -11.56 -1.15
CA THR A 117 -11.15 -11.49 -1.74
C THR A 117 -11.11 -10.36 -2.77
N ILE A 118 -10.12 -9.50 -2.67
CA ILE A 118 -9.87 -8.37 -3.57
C ILE A 118 -8.51 -8.55 -4.22
N THR A 119 -8.49 -8.55 -5.54
CA THR A 119 -7.26 -8.72 -6.32
C THR A 119 -6.96 -7.49 -7.17
N LYS A 120 -5.70 -7.34 -7.57
CA LYS A 120 -5.23 -6.21 -8.37
C LYS A 120 -5.08 -6.63 -9.83
N ILE A 121 -5.84 -5.99 -10.71
CA ILE A 121 -5.80 -6.21 -12.16
C ILE A 121 -5.44 -4.89 -12.83
N LEU A 122 -4.36 -4.88 -13.61
CA LEU A 122 -3.89 -3.71 -14.38
C LEU A 122 -3.81 -2.41 -13.56
N GLY A 123 -3.40 -2.51 -12.28
CA GLY A 123 -3.22 -1.36 -11.39
C GLY A 123 -4.45 -0.98 -10.56
N SER A 124 -5.61 -1.59 -10.81
CA SER A 124 -6.85 -1.33 -10.06
C SER A 124 -7.30 -2.55 -9.27
N TYR A 125 -7.99 -2.33 -8.15
CA TYR A 125 -8.51 -3.41 -7.31
C TYR A 125 -9.95 -3.77 -7.68
N TYR A 126 -10.24 -5.06 -7.64
CA TYR A 126 -11.55 -5.64 -7.94
C TYR A 126 -11.87 -6.78 -6.97
N ILE A 127 -13.16 -7.02 -6.74
CA ILE A 127 -13.64 -8.16 -5.97
C ILE A 127 -13.48 -9.43 -6.80
N ASP A 128 -12.62 -10.34 -6.35
CA ASP A 128 -12.34 -11.62 -7.01
C ASP A 128 -13.31 -12.72 -6.59
N SER A 129 -13.67 -12.75 -5.31
CA SER A 129 -14.64 -13.71 -4.78
C SER A 129 -15.34 -13.19 -3.53
N ILE A 130 -16.52 -13.74 -3.27
CA ILE A 130 -17.31 -13.52 -2.06
C ILE A 130 -17.76 -14.88 -1.57
N GLU A 131 -17.45 -15.21 -0.32
CA GLU A 131 -17.91 -16.42 0.35
C GLU A 131 -18.70 -16.03 1.60
N THR A 132 -19.96 -16.44 1.69
CA THR A 132 -20.78 -16.20 2.88
C THR A 132 -20.50 -17.29 3.92
N ALA A 133 -19.85 -16.91 5.02
CA ALA A 133 -19.57 -17.75 6.16
C ALA A 133 -20.63 -17.55 7.24
N GLY A 134 -21.66 -18.41 7.18
CA GLY A 134 -22.78 -18.46 8.12
C GLY A 134 -23.97 -17.63 7.66
#